data_AF-A0A926BFJ6-F1
#
_entry.id   AF-A0A926BFJ6-F1
#
_cell.length_a   1.000
_cell.length_b   1.000
_cell.length_c   1.000
_cell.angle_alpha   90.00
_cell.angle_beta   90.00
_cell.angle_gamma   90.00
#
_symmetry.space_group_name_H-M   'P 1'
#
loop_
_entity.id
_entity.type
_entity.pdbx_description
1 polymer ?
#
loop_
_entity_poly.entity_id
_entity_poly.type
_entity_poly.pdbx_seq_one_letter_code
_entity_poly.pdbx_strand_id
1 'polypeptide(L)'
;AGLTVTIFGVTVPMVTEGMAAKAVSAFLFDDPVASARKQVANLRYNADLLIALTHIGIAPDRNLAEQVPGIDLIIGGHTHVILEQPEVVNHVPILQAGSHARYFGHAEISLGRDGMHIESYALHPLQEARH
;
A
#
# COMPACT_ATOMS: atom_id res chain seq x y z
N ALA A 1 1.83 -19.32 -20.06
CA ALA A 1 1.65 -19.15 -18.60
C ALA A 1 0.90 -17.84 -18.37
N GLY A 2 0.02 -17.76 -17.38
CA GLY A 2 -0.65 -16.51 -17.00
C GLY A 2 0.19 -15.70 -16.01
N LEU A 3 -0.16 -14.42 -15.84
CA LEU A 3 0.44 -13.52 -14.85
C LEU A 3 -0.21 -13.72 -13.48
N THR A 4 0.59 -13.83 -12.41
CA THR A 4 0.11 -13.94 -11.03
C THR A 4 0.35 -12.65 -10.27
N VAL A 5 -0.74 -11.93 -9.96
CA VAL A 5 -0.73 -10.74 -9.12
C VAL A 5 -1.22 -11.11 -7.72
N THR A 6 -0.40 -10.86 -6.70
CA THR A 6 -0.75 -11.11 -5.30
C THR A 6 -0.92 -9.79 -4.56
N ILE A 7 -1.96 -9.70 -3.74
CA ILE A 7 -2.26 -8.51 -2.92
C ILE A 7 -2.36 -8.95 -1.47
N PHE A 8 -1.70 -8.23 -0.57
CA PHE A 8 -1.86 -8.42 0.87
C PHE A 8 -2.21 -7.11 1.57
N GLY A 9 -2.97 -7.22 2.67
CA GLY A 9 -3.45 -6.06 3.44
C GLY A 9 -2.55 -5.72 4.62
N VAL A 10 -2.38 -4.42 4.90
CA VAL A 10 -1.75 -3.90 6.13
C VAL A 10 -2.60 -2.76 6.68
N THR A 11 -2.87 -2.74 7.98
CA THR A 11 -3.74 -1.74 8.61
C THR A 11 -3.08 -1.10 9.83
N VAL A 12 -3.57 0.08 10.22
CA VAL A 12 -3.11 0.76 11.44
C VAL A 12 -3.29 -0.15 12.66
N PRO A 13 -2.29 -0.26 13.54
CA PRO A 13 -2.44 -1.02 14.76
C PRO A 13 -3.30 -0.25 15.77
N MET A 14 -4.58 -0.61 15.86
CA MET A 14 -5.56 0.11 16.69
C MET A 14 -5.38 -0.12 18.20
N VAL A 15 -4.92 -1.32 18.58
CA VAL A 15 -4.61 -1.68 19.97
C VAL A 15 -3.32 -2.48 19.98
N THR A 16 -2.30 -1.95 20.66
CA THR A 16 -0.99 -2.59 20.80
C THR A 16 -0.75 -3.01 22.25
N GLU A 17 0.28 -3.84 22.45
CA GLU A 17 0.67 -4.40 23.75
C GLU A 17 0.90 -3.33 24.83
N GLY A 18 1.41 -2.15 24.45
CA GLY A 18 1.70 -1.05 25.37
C GLY A 18 0.51 -0.13 25.71
N MET A 19 -0.68 -0.37 25.13
CA MET A 19 -1.84 0.53 25.30
C MET A 19 -2.77 0.05 26.41
N ALA A 20 -3.29 0.99 27.21
CA ALA A 20 -4.29 0.68 28.24
C ALA A 20 -5.58 0.04 27.67
N ALA A 21 -5.93 0.39 26.43
CA ALA A 21 -7.05 -0.19 25.70
C ALA A 21 -6.96 -1.71 25.53
N LYS A 22 -5.77 -2.32 25.68
CA LYS A 22 -5.59 -3.78 25.71
C LYS A 22 -6.49 -4.46 26.73
N ALA A 23 -6.71 -3.85 27.89
CA ALA A 23 -7.53 -4.44 28.96
C ALA A 23 -8.99 -4.70 28.56
N VAL A 24 -9.47 -4.02 27.51
CA VAL A 24 -10.85 -4.10 27.02
C VAL A 24 -10.94 -4.53 25.55
N SER A 25 -9.81 -4.88 24.92
CA SER A 25 -9.76 -5.32 23.52
C SER A 25 -9.68 -6.83 23.41
N ALA A 26 -10.47 -7.41 22.52
CA ALA A 26 -10.37 -8.83 22.16
C ALA A 26 -9.21 -9.13 21.21
N PHE A 27 -8.63 -8.10 20.58
CA PHE A 27 -7.58 -8.24 19.57
C PHE A 27 -6.39 -7.34 19.87
N LEU A 28 -5.21 -7.85 19.57
CA LEU A 28 -3.98 -7.09 19.50
C LEU A 28 -3.53 -7.02 18.05
N PHE A 29 -3.06 -5.85 17.65
CA PHE A 29 -2.56 -5.60 16.32
C PHE A 29 -1.03 -5.64 16.37
N ASP A 30 -0.47 -6.46 15.49
CA ASP A 30 0.97 -6.59 15.30
C ASP A 30 1.57 -5.32 14.66
N ASP A 31 2.88 -5.18 14.77
CA ASP A 31 3.61 -4.14 14.05
C ASP A 31 3.42 -4.30 12.53
N PRO A 32 3.08 -3.22 11.79
CA PRO A 32 2.85 -3.27 10.35
C PRO A 32 4.05 -3.77 9.54
N VAL A 33 5.28 -3.36 9.91
CA VAL A 33 6.50 -3.73 9.17
C VAL A 33 6.82 -5.20 9.39
N ALA A 34 6.76 -5.68 10.64
CA ALA A 34 6.94 -7.09 10.96
C ALA A 34 5.90 -7.97 10.28
N SER A 35 4.64 -7.54 10.27
CA SER A 35 3.54 -8.24 9.60
C SER A 35 3.76 -8.33 8.09
N ALA A 36 4.12 -7.21 7.44
CA ALA A 36 4.39 -7.19 6.02
C ALA A 36 5.60 -8.06 5.64
N ARG A 37 6.69 -8.05 6.42
CA ARG A 37 7.83 -8.97 6.20
C ARG A 37 7.40 -10.44 6.21
N LYS A 38 6.52 -10.82 7.14
CA LYS A 38 5.95 -12.18 7.18
C LYS A 38 5.11 -12.48 5.95
N GLN A 39 4.30 -11.54 5.47
CA GLN A 39 3.51 -11.72 4.25
C GLN A 39 4.40 -11.87 3.02
N VAL A 40 5.40 -11.01 2.85
CA VAL A 40 6.34 -11.08 1.71
C VAL A 40 7.08 -12.43 1.71
N ALA A 41 7.58 -12.88 2.87
CA ALA A 41 8.24 -14.18 2.97
C ALA A 41 7.35 -15.36 2.53
N ASN A 42 6.04 -15.27 2.77
CA ASN A 42 5.08 -16.33 2.46
C ASN A 42 4.43 -16.22 1.08
N LEU A 43 4.46 -15.05 0.44
CA LEU A 43 3.67 -14.79 -0.76
C LEU A 43 4.54 -14.49 -1.99
N ARG A 44 5.76 -13.97 -1.80
CA ARG A 44 6.60 -13.50 -2.91
C ARG A 44 6.94 -14.60 -3.92
N TYR A 45 7.19 -15.83 -3.47
CA TYR A 45 7.69 -16.91 -4.33
C TYR A 45 6.71 -17.34 -5.44
N ASN A 46 5.43 -17.01 -5.30
CA ASN A 46 4.38 -17.32 -6.29
C ASN A 46 3.91 -16.08 -7.06
N ALA A 47 4.46 -14.90 -6.80
CA ALA A 47 3.97 -13.64 -7.34
C ALA A 47 4.90 -13.11 -8.44
N ASP A 48 4.34 -12.83 -9.61
CA ASP A 48 5.01 -12.00 -10.62
C ASP A 48 4.97 -10.53 -10.18
N LEU A 49 3.88 -10.12 -9.52
CA LEU A 49 3.68 -8.81 -8.92
C LEU A 49 3.08 -8.94 -7.50
N LEU A 50 3.70 -8.31 -6.49
CA LEU A 50 3.26 -8.31 -5.10
C LEU A 50 2.92 -6.90 -4.63
N ILE A 51 1.64 -6.65 -4.39
CA ILE A 51 1.08 -5.36 -4.02
C ILE A 51 0.72 -5.34 -2.53
N ALA A 52 1.19 -4.33 -1.79
CA ALA A 52 0.71 -4.04 -0.46
C ALA A 52 -0.46 -3.04 -0.55
N LEU A 53 -1.65 -3.47 -0.14
CA LEU A 53 -2.81 -2.60 0.01
C LEU A 53 -2.88 -2.15 1.47
N THR A 54 -2.56 -0.88 1.73
CA THR A 54 -2.33 -0.40 3.08
C THR A 54 -3.33 0.67 3.52
N HIS A 55 -3.58 0.70 4.83
CA HIS A 55 -4.27 1.79 5.50
C HIS A 55 -3.48 2.15 6.77
N ILE A 56 -2.22 2.58 6.59
CA ILE A 56 -1.30 2.94 7.67
C ILE A 56 -0.80 4.40 7.60
N GLY A 57 -1.00 5.06 6.47
CA GLY A 57 -0.59 6.44 6.24
C GLY A 57 0.73 6.56 5.48
N ILE A 58 0.94 7.71 4.84
CA ILE A 58 2.09 7.90 3.95
C ILE A 58 3.45 7.69 4.62
N ALA A 59 3.65 8.16 5.86
CA ALA A 59 4.96 8.02 6.50
C ALA A 59 5.26 6.56 6.88
N PRO A 60 4.30 5.79 7.45
CA PRO A 60 4.47 4.34 7.58
C PRO A 60 4.59 3.59 6.24
N ASP A 61 3.92 4.02 5.17
CA ASP A 61 4.08 3.42 3.84
C ASP A 61 5.50 3.60 3.28
N ARG A 62 6.10 4.80 3.43
CA ARG A 62 7.52 5.05 3.11
C ARG A 62 8.43 4.13 3.90
N ASN A 63 8.18 4.00 5.20
CA ASN A 63 8.94 3.11 6.06
C ASN A 63 8.81 1.63 5.63
N LEU A 64 7.61 1.22 5.20
CA LEU A 64 7.36 -0.12 4.67
C LEU A 64 8.20 -0.38 3.40
N ALA A 65 8.21 0.56 2.47
CA ALA A 65 9.01 0.49 1.24
C ALA A 65 10.52 0.41 1.51
N GLU A 66 11.02 1.11 2.52
CA GLU A 66 12.42 1.03 2.94
C GLU A 66 12.77 -0.31 3.61
N GLN A 67 11.89 -0.80 4.47
CA GLN A 67 12.22 -1.89 5.39
C GLN A 67 11.78 -3.29 4.93
N VAL A 68 10.98 -3.40 3.89
CA VAL A 68 10.37 -4.66 3.45
C VAL A 68 10.68 -4.92 1.96
N PRO A 69 11.89 -5.45 1.66
CA PRO A 69 12.24 -5.78 0.28
C PRO A 69 11.32 -6.88 -0.27
N GLY A 70 10.92 -6.75 -1.54
CA GLY A 70 10.05 -7.70 -2.24
C GLY A 70 8.62 -7.24 -2.44
N ILE A 71 8.23 -6.08 -1.91
CA ILE A 71 7.02 -5.36 -2.32
C ILE A 71 7.30 -4.64 -3.63
N ASP A 72 6.43 -4.80 -4.63
CA ASP A 72 6.59 -4.14 -5.92
C ASP A 72 5.79 -2.84 -6.02
N LEU A 73 4.67 -2.73 -5.29
CA LEU A 73 3.79 -1.56 -5.31
C LEU A 73 3.07 -1.41 -3.97
N ILE A 74 2.91 -0.17 -3.50
CA ILE A 74 2.06 0.17 -2.36
C ILE A 74 0.88 1.01 -2.83
N ILE A 75 -0.34 0.58 -2.49
CA ILE A 75 -1.56 1.36 -2.64
C ILE A 75 -2.04 1.74 -1.24
N GLY A 76 -1.82 2.99 -0.84
CA GLY A 76 -1.97 3.43 0.54
C GLY A 76 -3.23 4.23 0.83
N GLY A 77 -3.44 4.50 2.12
CA GLY A 77 -4.62 5.21 2.64
C GLY A 77 -4.34 5.96 3.95
N HIS A 78 -5.39 6.19 4.74
CA HIS A 78 -5.36 6.77 6.10
C HIS A 78 -5.07 8.28 6.21
N THR A 79 -3.96 8.77 5.64
CA THR A 79 -3.54 10.18 5.81
C THR A 79 -4.26 11.18 4.90
N HIS A 80 -5.12 10.70 4.01
CA HIS A 80 -5.86 11.51 3.02
C HIS A 80 -4.96 12.31 2.07
N VAL A 81 -3.69 11.90 1.92
CA VAL A 81 -2.74 12.52 1.00
C VAL A 81 -3.17 12.24 -0.44
N ILE A 82 -3.07 13.27 -1.27
CA ILE A 82 -3.25 13.19 -2.72
C ILE A 82 -1.84 13.12 -3.30
N LEU A 83 -1.50 11.99 -3.92
CA LEU A 83 -0.27 11.86 -4.69
C LEU A 83 -0.65 12.04 -6.16
N GLU A 84 -0.38 13.21 -6.73
CA GLU A 84 -0.64 13.49 -8.16
C GLU A 84 0.31 12.71 -9.09
N GLN A 85 1.45 12.28 -8.55
CA GLN A 85 2.39 11.36 -9.17
C GLN A 85 2.77 10.29 -8.15
N PRO A 86 3.13 9.06 -8.58
CA PRO A 86 3.61 8.04 -7.65
C PRO A 86 4.83 8.55 -6.88
N GLU A 87 4.84 8.37 -5.57
CA GLU A 87 6.05 8.61 -4.78
C GLU A 87 6.88 7.33 -4.78
N VAL A 88 8.16 7.41 -5.12
CA VAL A 88 9.03 6.22 -5.18
C VAL A 88 10.02 6.24 -4.01
N VAL A 89 9.96 5.21 -3.18
CA VAL A 89 10.89 5.01 -2.06
C VAL A 89 11.53 3.64 -2.20
N ASN A 90 12.87 3.60 -2.21
CA ASN A 90 13.62 2.35 -2.37
C ASN A 90 13.14 1.50 -3.57
N HIS A 91 12.90 2.16 -4.71
CA HIS A 91 12.37 1.56 -5.94
C HIS A 91 10.93 1.02 -5.87
N VAL A 92 10.22 1.24 -4.76
CA VAL A 92 8.81 0.88 -4.60
C VAL A 92 7.93 2.11 -4.80
N PRO A 93 7.11 2.17 -5.86
CA PRO A 93 6.11 3.21 -6.01
C PRO A 93 4.99 3.10 -4.96
N ILE A 94 4.53 4.26 -4.50
CA ILE A 94 3.46 4.45 -3.51
C ILE A 94 2.39 5.34 -4.14
N LEU A 95 1.14 4.87 -4.13
CA LEU A 95 -0.03 5.55 -4.69
C LEU A 95 -1.04 5.89 -3.59
N GLN A 96 -1.62 7.10 -3.63
CA GLN A 96 -2.75 7.49 -2.77
C GLN A 96 -3.70 8.46 -3.51
N ALA A 97 -5.01 8.18 -3.43
CA ALA A 97 -6.06 8.94 -4.12
C ALA A 97 -6.81 9.92 -3.19
N GLY A 98 -6.20 10.37 -2.10
CA GLY A 98 -6.83 11.28 -1.15
C GLY A 98 -7.93 10.63 -0.31
N SER A 99 -9.11 11.25 -0.26
CA SER A 99 -10.22 10.85 0.63
C SER A 99 -11.57 11.30 0.10
N HIS A 100 -12.64 10.84 0.76
CA HIS A 100 -14.04 11.21 0.49
C HIS A 100 -14.50 10.91 -0.94
N ALA A 101 -13.89 9.90 -1.57
CA ALA A 101 -14.10 9.57 -2.98
C ALA A 101 -14.01 10.83 -3.88
N ARG A 102 -13.10 11.77 -3.57
CA ARG A 102 -12.85 12.93 -4.45
C ARG A 102 -12.15 12.53 -5.73
N TYR A 103 -11.31 11.50 -5.67
CA TYR A 103 -10.58 10.96 -6.81
C TYR A 103 -10.70 9.44 -6.89
N PHE A 104 -10.67 8.94 -8.12
CA PHE A 104 -10.35 7.56 -8.47
C PHE A 104 -8.91 7.53 -9.00
N GLY A 105 -8.03 6.79 -8.34
CA GLY A 105 -6.66 6.58 -8.82
C GLY A 105 -6.60 5.47 -9.85
N HIS A 106 -5.99 5.75 -11.00
CA HIS A 106 -5.81 4.81 -12.10
C HIS A 106 -4.32 4.73 -12.43
N ALA A 107 -3.74 3.54 -12.35
CA ALA A 107 -2.37 3.26 -12.78
C ALA A 107 -2.40 2.18 -13.87
N GLU A 108 -1.72 2.43 -14.97
CA GLU A 108 -1.43 1.42 -15.98
C GLU A 108 -0.03 0.87 -15.73
N ILE A 109 0.09 -0.46 -15.67
CA ILE A 109 1.29 -1.14 -15.23
C ILE A 109 1.68 -2.17 -16.28
N SER A 110 2.96 -2.21 -16.65
CA SER A 110 3.55 -3.27 -17.44
C SER A 110 4.54 -4.08 -16.60
N LEU A 111 4.74 -5.35 -16.97
CA LEU A 111 5.75 -6.21 -16.36
C LEU A 111 6.75 -6.65 -17.42
N GLY A 112 7.99 -6.17 -17.28
CA GLY A 112 9.13 -6.48 -18.14
C GLY A 112 10.10 -7.48 -17.51
N ARG A 113 11.21 -7.72 -18.21
CA ARG A 113 12.30 -8.58 -17.69
C ARG A 113 13.07 -7.94 -16.54
N ASP A 114 13.03 -6.62 -16.46
CA ASP A 114 13.70 -5.76 -15.49
C ASP A 114 12.81 -5.37 -14.30
N GLY A 115 11.54 -5.81 -14.31
CA GLY A 115 10.59 -5.58 -13.22
C GLY A 115 9.31 -4.91 -13.70
N MET A 116 8.58 -4.36 -12.74
CA MET A 116 7.34 -3.64 -12.97
C MET A 116 7.61 -2.19 -13.36
N HIS A 117 6.86 -1.66 -14.32
CA HIS A 117 6.88 -0.26 -14.72
C HIS A 117 5.48 0.34 -14.67
N ILE A 118 5.36 1.54 -14.10
CA ILE A 118 4.13 2.34 -14.20
C ILE A 118 4.20 3.11 -15.52
N GLU A 119 3.37 2.72 -16.48
CA GLU A 119 3.27 3.35 -17.80
C GLU A 119 2.54 4.70 -17.73
N SER A 120 1.48 4.74 -16.92
CA SER A 120 0.72 5.96 -16.67
C SER A 120 0.08 5.92 -15.30
N TYR A 121 -0.12 7.10 -14.70
CA TYR A 121 -0.89 7.26 -13.48
C TYR A 121 -1.68 8.57 -13.52
N ALA A 122 -2.95 8.49 -13.16
CA ALA A 122 -3.86 9.63 -13.12
C ALA A 122 -4.82 9.55 -11.94
N LEU A 123 -5.16 10.72 -11.40
CA LEU A 123 -6.25 10.89 -10.46
C LEU A 123 -7.45 11.49 -11.17
N HIS A 124 -8.52 10.71 -11.29
CA HIS A 124 -9.76 11.13 -11.94
C HIS A 124 -10.71 11.72 -10.89
N PRO A 125 -11.10 13.00 -10.97
CA PRO A 125 -12.08 13.57 -10.07
C PRO A 125 -13.43 12.84 -10.18
N LEU A 126 -14.04 12.50 -9.05
CA LEU A 126 -15.33 11.79 -8.99
C LEU A 126 -16.50 12.69 -8.56
N GLN A 127 -16.21 13.84 -7.94
CA GLN A 127 -17.24 14.83 -7.66
C GLN A 127 -17.34 15.77 -8.86
N GLU A 128 -18.55 15.97 -9.38
CA GLU A 128 -18.82 17.07 -10.31
C GLU A 128 -18.37 18.38 -9.65
N ALA A 129 -17.68 19.23 -10.41
CA ALA A 129 -17.39 20.58 -9.98
C ALA A 129 -18.72 21.23 -9.58
N ARG A 130 -18.96 21.39 -8.28
CA ARG A 130 -20.06 22.22 -7.79
C ARG A 130 -19.73 23.64 -8.22
N HIS A 131 -20.30 24.05 -9.35
CA HIS A 131 -20.43 25.44 -9.76
C HIS A 131 -21.34 26.19 -8.79
#